data_AF-A0AAW6BXA1-F1
#
_entry.id   AF-A0AAW6BXA1-F1
#
_cell.length_a   1.000
_cell.length_b   1.000
_cell.length_c   1.000
_cell.angle_alpha   90.00
_cell.angle_beta   90.00
_cell.angle_gamma   90.00
#
_symmetry.space_group_name_H-M   'P 1'
#
loop_
_entity.id
_entity.type
_entity.pdbx_description
1 polymer ?
#
loop_
_entity_poly.entity_id
_entity_poly.type
_entity_poly.pdbx_seq_one_letter_code
_entity_poly.pdbx_strand_id
1 'polypeptide(L)'
;MQTIYQNLLRQINVLSAKFSNMPMDALFRAYDRAMDNNPWIQNKRVKQINTLPVEYSKDAIGEAIKNPGGNEALLRGTHHALEATAYPMLKIRKLYTDLMTYNYYTAPAFTDEDDAKTPEFWREAALLEKFNDKLDPKANAHKATGQAIQEGKVFYYIRYDVDKSHNKVNYAFMQKLPPDWLKIIGYNNISGYTVSFDMFYFLQPGTDWRQFGDLFIPYLESFDAVIEPPGNAVFASKGWRVNLDKLAQMKDLVGNPEAYVQNGRWAYWVTLPIDKVWGFEIDDTNPNLASTMTGLYLSMSAIAQYEQVQLELVQNPLIAVMTGEIPYRNDSAAPQDDGIKLSEGGRILYETLWYNMLSQNNTSGIGFFMAPAENLKLHQLAEAPSATEISTNGYGYAVEKSGLAGLIPINDNPRAGTVNISIQLEAKYCQRVYQQFERMMNYIYSTLNLRYTWRFHMFGDLYNDEKERANMQKSMSMGVLPDLYRYNAIMGRSLLDDLSMSAAVKESGVLDMRLPLVTSYTAKNGGQLPPSPAADQGGRPEMDIADVTSEGTEDMKDAD
;
A
#
# COMPACT_ATOMS: atom_id res chain seq x y z
N MET A 1 1.53 -5.76 39.31
CA MET A 1 1.00 -4.81 38.31
C MET A 1 0.74 -3.47 38.98
N GLN A 2 1.71 -2.55 38.94
CA GLN A 2 1.49 -1.18 39.41
C GLN A 2 0.68 -0.43 38.35
N THR A 3 -0.42 0.20 38.76
CA THR A 3 -1.33 0.91 37.85
C THR A 3 -0.64 2.15 37.27
N ILE A 4 -1.02 2.54 36.05
CA ILE A 4 -0.51 3.73 35.32
C ILE A 4 -0.50 4.98 36.23
N TYR A 5 -1.52 5.11 37.09
CA TYR A 5 -1.66 6.18 38.06
C TYR A 5 -0.56 6.22 39.14
N GLN A 6 -0.05 5.08 39.59
CA GLN A 6 1.04 5.04 40.58
C GLN A 6 2.37 5.47 39.97
N ASN A 7 2.61 5.13 38.70
CA ASN A 7 3.79 5.58 37.96
C ASN A 7 3.73 7.08 37.66
N LEU A 8 2.55 7.59 37.29
CA LEU A 8 2.28 9.01 37.10
C LEU A 8 2.61 9.81 38.37
N LEU A 9 2.08 9.37 39.52
CA LEU A 9 2.22 10.07 40.79
C LEU A 9 3.69 10.08 41.26
N ARG A 10 4.42 8.98 41.02
CA ARG A 10 5.86 8.91 41.26
C ARG A 10 6.66 9.87 40.37
N GLN A 11 6.33 9.98 39.09
CA GLN A 11 6.99 10.92 38.17
C GLN A 11 6.69 12.38 38.53
N ILE A 12 5.44 12.70 38.90
CA ILE A 12 5.05 14.03 39.36
C ILE A 12 5.80 14.40 40.65
N ASN A 13 5.94 13.47 41.61
CA ASN A 13 6.71 13.71 42.84
C ASN A 13 8.20 13.96 42.55
N VAL A 14 8.80 13.23 41.60
CA VAL A 14 10.20 13.44 41.19
C VAL A 14 10.37 14.80 40.49
N LEU A 15 9.42 15.20 39.65
CA LEU A 15 9.44 16.49 38.96
C LEU A 15 9.18 17.66 39.92
N SER A 16 8.25 17.52 40.86
CA SER A 16 7.98 18.51 41.91
C SER A 16 9.17 18.71 42.84
N ALA A 17 9.90 17.63 43.17
CA ALA A 17 11.12 17.70 43.97
C ALA A 17 12.28 18.37 43.22
N LYS A 18 12.39 18.18 41.90
CA LYS A 18 13.44 18.80 41.06
C LYS A 18 13.16 20.25 40.68
N PHE A 19 11.89 20.65 40.62
CA PHE A 19 11.47 21.96 40.10
C PHE A 19 10.52 22.71 41.06
N SER A 20 10.79 22.65 42.37
CA SER A 20 9.94 23.22 43.44
C SER A 20 9.56 24.71 43.31
N ASN A 21 10.18 25.46 42.39
CA ASN A 21 9.89 26.88 42.15
C ASN A 21 9.13 27.14 40.84
N MET A 22 8.73 26.12 40.08
CA MET A 22 7.89 26.31 38.89
C MET A 22 6.40 26.32 39.25
N PRO A 23 5.59 27.23 38.67
CA PRO A 23 4.14 27.18 38.83
C PRO A 23 3.62 25.80 38.39
N MET A 24 2.67 25.22 39.14
CA MET A 24 2.11 23.90 38.80
C MET A 24 1.55 23.84 37.37
N ASP A 25 1.07 24.96 36.83
CA ASP A 25 0.63 25.12 35.44
C ASP A 25 1.79 24.99 34.41
N ALA A 26 3.01 25.40 34.77
CA ALA A 26 4.20 25.15 33.96
C ALA A 26 4.65 23.68 34.05
N LEU A 27 4.47 23.04 35.21
CA LEU A 27 4.75 21.61 35.40
C LEU A 27 3.76 20.73 34.61
N PHE A 28 2.47 21.04 34.64
CA PHE A 28 1.45 20.35 33.85
C PHE A 28 1.65 20.59 32.35
N ARG A 29 1.97 21.81 31.90
CA ARG A 29 2.35 22.06 30.50
C ARG A 29 3.61 21.33 30.08
N ALA A 30 4.62 21.21 30.95
CA ALA A 30 5.82 20.42 30.68
C ALA A 30 5.52 18.91 30.67
N TYR A 31 4.60 18.45 31.51
CA TYR A 31 4.14 17.07 31.56
C TYR A 31 3.28 16.71 30.34
N ASP A 32 2.35 17.57 29.93
CA ASP A 32 1.56 17.43 28.71
C ASP A 32 2.48 17.41 27.48
N ARG A 33 3.47 18.30 27.39
CA ARG A 33 4.52 18.26 26.36
C ARG A 33 5.36 16.98 26.38
N ALA A 34 5.62 16.43 27.57
CA ALA A 34 6.34 15.17 27.72
C ALA A 34 5.48 13.95 27.35
N MET A 35 4.16 14.02 27.55
CA MET A 35 3.21 13.02 27.05
C MET A 35 2.99 13.13 25.54
N ASP A 36 2.99 14.34 24.99
CA ASP A 36 2.91 14.57 23.55
C ASP A 36 4.10 13.96 22.82
N ASN A 37 5.32 14.04 23.39
CA ASN A 37 6.50 13.42 22.78
C ASN A 37 6.74 11.96 23.22
N ASN A 38 5.71 11.29 23.76
CA ASN A 38 5.82 9.87 24.12
C ASN A 38 5.95 9.00 22.86
N PRO A 39 7.04 8.24 22.68
CA PRO A 39 7.26 7.44 21.48
C PRO A 39 6.13 6.43 21.17
N TRP A 40 5.46 5.91 22.20
CA TRP A 40 4.35 4.97 22.03
C TRP A 40 3.11 5.65 21.44
N ILE A 41 2.79 6.84 21.92
CA ILE A 41 1.65 7.64 21.45
C ILE A 41 1.95 8.14 20.02
N GLN A 42 3.16 8.64 19.79
CA GLN A 42 3.62 9.08 18.48
C GLN A 42 3.60 7.95 17.44
N ASN A 43 4.07 6.75 17.78
CA ASN A 43 4.01 5.58 16.91
C ASN A 43 2.57 5.16 16.59
N LYS A 44 1.72 5.10 17.62
CA LYS A 44 0.30 4.79 17.45
C LYS A 44 -0.38 5.80 16.51
N ARG A 45 -0.09 7.09 16.67
CA ARG A 45 -0.59 8.15 15.78
C ARG A 45 -0.15 7.94 14.34
N VAL A 46 1.15 7.72 14.08
CA VAL A 46 1.65 7.53 12.70
C VAL A 46 0.96 6.34 12.03
N LYS A 47 0.71 5.26 12.77
CA LYS A 47 -0.04 4.11 12.27
C LYS A 47 -1.52 4.41 12.04
N GLN A 48 -2.12 5.26 12.86
CA GLN A 48 -3.52 5.69 12.79
C GLN A 48 -3.79 6.80 11.75
N ILE A 49 -2.79 7.24 10.99
CA ILE A 49 -3.02 8.13 9.84
C ILE A 49 -3.81 7.38 8.75
N ASN A 50 -3.62 6.07 8.62
CA ASN A 50 -4.44 5.22 7.75
C ASN A 50 -5.62 4.65 8.54
N THR A 51 -6.66 4.25 7.82
CA THR A 51 -7.77 3.48 8.42
C THR A 51 -7.19 2.22 9.06
N LEU A 52 -7.54 1.93 10.31
CA LEU A 52 -7.03 0.73 10.98
C LEU A 52 -7.67 -0.54 10.39
N PRO A 53 -6.92 -1.66 10.33
CA PRO A 53 -7.48 -2.94 9.89
C PRO A 53 -8.57 -3.39 10.87
N VAL A 54 -9.72 -3.77 10.32
CA VAL A 54 -10.84 -4.34 11.08
C VAL A 54 -11.42 -5.50 10.30
N GLU A 55 -11.57 -6.63 10.97
CA GLU A 55 -12.20 -7.82 10.38
C GLU A 55 -13.71 -7.76 10.60
N TYR A 56 -14.45 -7.98 9.52
CA TYR A 56 -15.91 -8.00 9.50
C TYR A 56 -16.41 -9.35 8.98
N SER A 57 -17.65 -9.71 9.33
CA SER A 57 -18.28 -10.91 8.77
C SER A 57 -18.50 -10.76 7.26
N LYS A 58 -18.54 -11.88 6.53
CA LYS A 58 -18.82 -11.90 5.09
C LYS A 58 -20.14 -11.20 4.74
N ASP A 59 -21.17 -11.37 5.56
CA ASP A 59 -22.47 -10.70 5.36
C ASP A 59 -22.36 -9.19 5.52
N ALA A 60 -21.62 -8.70 6.53
CA ALA A 60 -21.40 -7.27 6.73
C ALA A 60 -20.60 -6.66 5.57
N ILE A 61 -19.59 -7.37 5.06
CA ILE A 61 -18.83 -6.96 3.87
C ILE A 61 -19.75 -6.93 2.64
N GLY A 62 -20.58 -7.96 2.45
CA GLY A 62 -21.53 -8.06 1.35
C GLY A 62 -22.55 -6.92 1.33
N GLU A 63 -23.09 -6.54 2.49
CA GLU A 63 -23.99 -5.39 2.62
C GLU A 63 -23.26 -4.05 2.41
N ALA A 64 -22.04 -3.92 2.92
CA ALA A 64 -21.23 -2.71 2.73
C ALA A 64 -20.88 -2.45 1.25
N ILE A 65 -20.59 -3.51 0.48
CA ILE A 65 -20.30 -3.41 -0.96
C ILE A 65 -21.52 -2.91 -1.76
N LYS A 66 -22.75 -3.21 -1.32
CA LYS A 66 -23.97 -2.72 -1.99
C LYS A 66 -24.17 -1.21 -1.82
N ASN A 67 -23.66 -0.64 -0.73
CA ASN A 67 -23.69 0.80 -0.47
C ASN A 67 -22.30 1.32 -0.03
N PRO A 68 -21.35 1.45 -0.96
CA PRO A 68 -19.97 1.76 -0.62
C PRO A 68 -19.80 3.16 -0.03
N GLY A 69 -20.56 4.15 -0.52
CA GLY A 69 -20.50 5.53 0.01
C GLY A 69 -20.99 5.67 1.46
N GLY A 70 -21.92 4.82 1.89
CA GLY A 70 -22.35 4.76 3.30
C GLY A 70 -21.38 4.01 4.21
N ASN A 71 -20.48 3.19 3.66
CA ASN A 71 -19.67 2.22 4.39
C ASN A 71 -18.16 2.35 4.12
N GLU A 72 -17.70 3.55 3.73
CA GLU A 72 -16.32 3.82 3.34
C GLU A 72 -15.29 3.34 4.38
N ALA A 73 -15.46 3.71 5.65
CA ALA A 73 -14.52 3.33 6.72
C ALA A 73 -14.46 1.81 6.95
N LEU A 74 -15.61 1.12 6.85
CA LEU A 74 -15.71 -0.33 6.95
C LEU A 74 -14.96 -1.00 5.80
N LEU A 75 -15.17 -0.53 4.57
CA LEU A 75 -14.51 -1.09 3.38
C LEU A 75 -13.00 -0.85 3.39
N ARG A 76 -12.53 0.34 3.79
CA ARG A 76 -11.10 0.61 3.96
C ARG A 76 -10.47 -0.25 5.05
N GLY A 77 -11.12 -0.35 6.21
CA GLY A 77 -10.67 -1.24 7.29
C GLY A 77 -10.62 -2.71 6.88
N THR A 78 -11.58 -3.15 6.04
CA THR A 78 -11.59 -4.49 5.43
C THR A 78 -10.39 -4.67 4.49
N HIS A 79 -10.06 -3.69 3.64
CA HIS A 79 -8.89 -3.76 2.76
C HIS A 79 -7.61 -4.01 3.57
N HIS A 80 -7.37 -3.19 4.60
CA HIS A 80 -6.17 -3.29 5.44
C HIS A 80 -6.10 -4.63 6.18
N ALA A 81 -7.24 -5.16 6.62
CA ALA A 81 -7.30 -6.49 7.22
C ALA A 81 -6.95 -7.59 6.20
N LEU A 82 -7.53 -7.53 5.00
CA LEU A 82 -7.28 -8.50 3.92
C LEU A 82 -5.83 -8.49 3.43
N GLU A 83 -5.14 -7.35 3.42
CA GLU A 83 -3.70 -7.35 3.11
C GLU A 83 -2.86 -8.12 4.14
N ALA A 84 -3.28 -8.09 5.41
CA ALA A 84 -2.59 -8.77 6.49
C ALA A 84 -2.96 -10.26 6.57
N THR A 85 -4.17 -10.65 6.18
CA THR A 85 -4.68 -12.03 6.31
C THR A 85 -4.66 -12.81 4.99
N ALA A 86 -4.81 -12.14 3.85
CA ALA A 86 -4.80 -12.74 2.51
C ALA A 86 -3.63 -12.15 1.68
N TYR A 87 -2.49 -12.85 1.69
CA TYR A 87 -1.28 -12.42 0.99
C TYR A 87 -1.47 -12.00 -0.49
N PRO A 88 -2.36 -12.62 -1.29
CA PRO A 88 -2.61 -12.16 -2.65
C PRO A 88 -3.07 -10.70 -2.71
N MET A 89 -3.86 -10.22 -1.75
CA MET A 89 -4.35 -8.84 -1.74
C MET A 89 -3.19 -7.84 -1.69
N LEU A 90 -2.20 -8.10 -0.82
CA LEU A 90 -0.97 -7.32 -0.74
C LEU A 90 -0.17 -7.39 -2.05
N LYS A 91 -0.06 -8.58 -2.65
CA LYS A 91 0.69 -8.79 -3.90
C LYS A 91 0.04 -8.04 -5.07
N ILE A 92 -1.29 -8.09 -5.18
CA ILE A 92 -2.08 -7.38 -6.20
C ILE A 92 -1.83 -5.88 -6.10
N ARG A 93 -1.99 -5.29 -4.91
CA ARG A 93 -1.73 -3.85 -4.71
C ARG A 93 -0.29 -3.48 -5.10
N LYS A 94 0.69 -4.23 -4.60
CA LYS A 94 2.10 -3.95 -4.89
C LYS A 94 2.39 -4.03 -6.39
N LEU A 95 1.90 -5.06 -7.07
CA LEU A 95 2.07 -5.22 -8.51
C LEU A 95 1.55 -3.99 -9.27
N TYR A 96 0.33 -3.54 -8.99
CA TYR A 96 -0.21 -2.33 -9.61
C TYR A 96 0.56 -1.05 -9.28
N THR A 97 1.13 -0.97 -8.08
CA THR A 97 1.92 0.19 -7.67
C THR A 97 3.30 0.19 -8.35
N ASP A 98 3.93 -0.98 -8.45
CA ASP A 98 5.30 -1.17 -8.94
C ASP A 98 5.37 -1.30 -10.48
N LEU A 99 4.24 -1.60 -11.13
CA LEU A 99 4.07 -1.61 -12.57
C LEU A 99 4.35 -0.23 -13.20
N MET A 100 3.98 0.82 -12.47
CA MET A 100 4.18 2.21 -12.86
C MET A 100 5.62 2.62 -12.53
N THR A 101 6.33 3.27 -13.45
CA THR A 101 7.74 3.66 -13.22
C THR A 101 7.91 5.11 -12.75
N TYR A 102 6.85 5.91 -12.85
CA TYR A 102 6.76 7.30 -12.34
C TYR A 102 7.89 8.20 -12.85
N ASN A 103 8.34 7.98 -14.08
CA ASN A 103 9.33 8.84 -14.72
C ASN A 103 8.74 10.23 -14.94
N TYR A 104 9.55 11.27 -14.78
CA TYR A 104 9.06 12.64 -14.92
C TYR A 104 10.10 13.56 -15.55
N TYR A 105 9.63 14.62 -16.18
CA TYR A 105 10.48 15.73 -16.61
C TYR A 105 9.76 17.06 -16.42
N THR A 106 10.56 18.12 -16.33
CA THR A 106 10.08 19.50 -16.38
C THR A 106 10.60 20.14 -17.66
N ALA A 107 9.69 20.72 -18.44
CA ALA A 107 10.00 21.36 -19.71
C ALA A 107 9.47 22.80 -19.75
N PRO A 108 10.16 23.71 -20.44
CA PRO A 108 9.63 25.05 -20.69
C PRO A 108 8.40 24.95 -21.61
N ALA A 109 7.43 25.84 -21.40
CA ALA A 109 6.26 25.98 -22.25
C ALA A 109 6.17 27.44 -22.73
N PHE A 110 5.77 27.63 -23.99
CA PHE A 110 5.54 28.97 -24.57
C PHE A 110 6.74 29.93 -24.41
N THR A 111 7.96 29.41 -24.51
CA THR A 111 9.21 30.19 -24.35
C THR A 111 9.80 30.50 -25.71
N ASP A 112 10.33 31.72 -25.89
CA ASP A 112 10.97 32.16 -27.13
C ASP A 112 12.43 31.66 -27.22
N GLU A 113 12.98 31.59 -28.44
CA GLU A 113 14.34 31.05 -28.67
C GLU A 113 15.42 31.82 -27.90
N ASP A 114 15.29 33.14 -27.82
CA ASP A 114 16.28 33.99 -27.17
C ASP A 114 16.25 33.89 -25.65
N ASP A 115 15.10 33.53 -25.07
CA ASP A 115 14.96 33.33 -23.62
C ASP A 115 15.78 32.14 -23.12
N ALA A 116 15.85 31.05 -23.90
CA ALA A 116 16.60 29.85 -23.55
C ALA A 116 18.14 30.06 -23.47
N LYS A 117 18.63 31.18 -24.01
CA LYS A 117 20.06 31.58 -23.94
C LYS A 117 20.38 32.36 -22.67
N THR A 118 19.37 32.82 -21.93
CA THR A 118 19.56 33.72 -20.78
C THR A 118 19.99 32.95 -19.52
N PRO A 119 20.90 33.52 -18.69
CA PRO A 119 21.22 32.93 -17.39
C PRO A 119 20.01 32.80 -16.46
N GLU A 120 19.04 33.72 -16.59
CA GLU A 120 17.81 33.72 -15.80
C GLU A 120 16.96 32.48 -16.07
N PHE A 121 16.86 32.05 -17.34
CA PHE A 121 16.15 30.83 -17.72
C PHE A 121 16.73 29.59 -17.04
N TRP A 122 18.05 29.41 -17.13
CA TRP A 122 18.74 28.28 -16.51
C TRP A 122 18.74 28.35 -14.98
N ARG A 123 18.71 29.55 -14.41
CA ARG A 123 18.55 29.75 -12.97
C ARG A 123 17.18 29.28 -12.48
N GLU A 124 16.11 29.55 -13.22
CA GLU A 124 14.76 29.06 -12.90
C GLU A 124 14.63 27.55 -13.12
N ALA A 125 15.22 27.01 -14.21
CA ALA A 125 15.27 25.57 -14.45
C ALA A 125 15.92 24.82 -13.27
N ALA A 126 17.05 25.33 -12.77
CA ALA A 126 17.75 24.77 -11.61
C ALA A 126 16.95 24.89 -10.30
N LEU A 127 16.10 25.93 -10.16
CA LEU A 127 15.21 26.06 -9.00
C LEU A 127 14.17 24.94 -8.99
N LEU A 128 13.57 24.67 -10.15
CA LEU A 128 12.55 23.64 -10.32
C LEU A 128 13.12 22.24 -10.14
N GLU A 129 14.32 21.98 -10.64
CA GLU A 129 15.03 20.74 -10.39
C GLU A 129 15.27 20.52 -8.89
N LYS A 130 15.84 21.51 -8.19
CA LYS A 130 16.00 21.44 -6.73
C LYS A 130 14.68 21.23 -6.00
N PHE A 131 13.59 21.82 -6.50
CA PHE A 131 12.27 21.61 -5.93
C PHE A 131 11.81 20.16 -6.12
N ASN A 132 11.94 19.63 -7.34
CA ASN A 132 11.60 18.24 -7.66
C ASN A 132 12.46 17.26 -6.86
N ASP A 133 13.76 17.50 -6.71
CA ASP A 133 14.63 16.63 -5.92
C ASP A 133 14.23 16.61 -4.44
N LYS A 134 13.80 17.74 -3.90
CA LYS A 134 13.31 17.82 -2.51
C LYS A 134 11.97 17.14 -2.34
N LEU A 135 11.06 17.31 -3.30
CA LEU A 135 9.74 16.72 -3.25
C LEU A 135 9.78 15.21 -3.55
N ASP A 136 10.69 14.74 -4.39
CA ASP A 136 10.73 13.37 -4.91
C ASP A 136 9.38 12.92 -5.52
N PRO A 137 8.99 13.45 -6.70
CA PRO A 137 7.75 13.10 -7.38
C PRO A 137 7.56 11.60 -7.58
N LYS A 138 8.65 10.88 -7.88
CA LYS A 138 8.63 9.43 -8.12
C LYS A 138 8.20 8.67 -6.87
N ALA A 139 8.87 8.90 -5.73
CA ALA A 139 8.53 8.21 -4.49
C ALA A 139 7.14 8.62 -3.97
N ASN A 140 6.78 9.90 -4.08
CA ASN A 140 5.49 10.38 -3.60
C ASN A 140 4.33 9.91 -4.46
N ALA A 141 4.47 9.86 -5.79
CA ALA A 141 3.45 9.31 -6.67
C ALA A 141 3.30 7.79 -6.46
N HIS A 142 4.41 7.04 -6.32
CA HIS A 142 4.38 5.61 -5.96
C HIS A 142 3.60 5.36 -4.67
N LYS A 143 3.92 6.13 -3.63
CA LYS A 143 3.21 6.06 -2.34
C LYS A 143 1.73 6.45 -2.48
N ALA A 144 1.41 7.50 -3.24
CA ALA A 144 0.04 7.95 -3.44
C ALA A 144 -0.80 6.89 -4.18
N THR A 145 -0.27 6.28 -5.24
CA THR A 145 -0.91 5.17 -5.97
C THR A 145 -1.22 4.00 -5.04
N GLY A 146 -0.22 3.51 -4.29
CA GLY A 146 -0.41 2.37 -3.41
C GLY A 146 -1.48 2.63 -2.35
N GLN A 147 -1.50 3.82 -1.78
CA GLN A 147 -2.52 4.16 -0.78
C GLN A 147 -3.89 4.48 -1.39
N ALA A 148 -3.97 5.00 -2.62
CA ALA A 148 -5.23 5.17 -3.35
C ALA A 148 -5.87 3.81 -3.66
N ILE A 149 -5.09 2.77 -3.96
CA ILE A 149 -5.63 1.39 -4.07
C ILE A 149 -6.28 0.96 -2.75
N GLN A 150 -5.63 1.20 -1.61
CA GLN A 150 -6.11 0.76 -0.29
C GLN A 150 -7.34 1.54 0.19
N GLU A 151 -7.26 2.87 0.12
CA GLU A 151 -8.23 3.77 0.74
C GLU A 151 -9.28 4.29 -0.28
N GLY A 152 -9.11 3.98 -1.57
CA GLY A 152 -9.88 4.55 -2.69
C GLY A 152 -9.33 5.90 -3.14
N LYS A 153 -9.33 6.86 -2.21
CA LYS A 153 -8.81 8.22 -2.44
C LYS A 153 -7.97 8.65 -1.24
N VAL A 154 -6.90 9.38 -1.51
CA VAL A 154 -6.01 9.90 -0.48
C VAL A 154 -5.77 11.37 -0.65
N PHE A 155 -5.76 12.10 0.46
CA PHE A 155 -5.57 13.54 0.48
C PHE A 155 -4.25 13.89 1.15
N TYR A 156 -3.50 14.79 0.50
CA TYR A 156 -2.21 15.26 0.96
C TYR A 156 -2.19 16.77 1.06
N TYR A 157 -1.60 17.26 2.14
CA TYR A 157 -1.19 18.65 2.28
C TYR A 157 0.27 18.79 1.84
N ILE A 158 0.52 19.69 0.89
CA ILE A 158 1.86 19.91 0.33
C ILE A 158 2.55 21.02 1.10
N ARG A 159 3.73 20.71 1.63
CA ARG A 159 4.52 21.64 2.45
C ARG A 159 5.81 21.95 1.72
N TYR A 160 6.02 23.21 1.37
CA TYR A 160 7.25 23.64 0.75
C TYR A 160 7.68 25.03 1.19
N ASP A 161 8.98 25.27 1.14
CA ASP A 161 9.60 26.57 1.37
C ASP A 161 10.69 26.81 0.33
N VAL A 162 10.45 27.81 -0.51
CA VAL A 162 11.24 28.11 -1.70
C VAL A 162 11.73 29.55 -1.61
N ASP A 163 13.04 29.71 -1.53
CA ASP A 163 13.72 30.99 -1.60
C ASP A 163 14.24 31.22 -3.02
N LYS A 164 13.42 31.90 -3.83
CA LYS A 164 13.76 32.25 -5.21
C LYS A 164 15.00 33.16 -5.30
N SER A 165 15.16 34.06 -4.33
CA SER A 165 16.24 35.07 -4.34
C SER A 165 17.63 34.45 -4.17
N HIS A 166 17.73 33.35 -3.42
CA HIS A 166 18.96 32.59 -3.26
C HIS A 166 18.99 31.29 -4.09
N ASN A 167 17.99 31.07 -4.94
CA ASN A 167 17.82 29.85 -5.74
C ASN A 167 17.93 28.57 -4.88
N LYS A 168 17.18 28.55 -3.77
CA LYS A 168 17.27 27.52 -2.74
C LYS A 168 15.89 27.00 -2.38
N VAL A 169 15.79 25.68 -2.22
CA VAL A 169 14.61 25.00 -1.70
C VAL A 169 14.97 24.41 -0.34
N ASN A 170 14.35 24.91 0.73
CA ASN A 170 14.66 24.47 2.09
C ASN A 170 14.02 23.11 2.37
N TYR A 171 12.75 22.95 2.03
CA TYR A 171 12.02 21.68 2.09
C TYR A 171 10.88 21.65 1.07
N ALA A 172 10.49 20.45 0.67
CA ALA A 172 9.26 20.16 -0.07
C ALA A 172 8.84 18.71 0.28
N PHE A 173 7.63 18.50 0.79
CA PHE A 173 7.14 17.13 1.07
C PHE A 173 5.62 17.07 1.16
N MET A 174 5.07 15.86 1.02
CA MET A 174 3.63 15.59 1.09
C MET A 174 3.25 14.97 2.44
N GLN A 175 2.35 15.62 3.16
CA GLN A 175 1.81 15.14 4.43
C GLN A 175 0.40 14.57 4.22
N LYS A 176 0.23 13.26 4.42
CA LYS A 176 -1.09 12.62 4.31
C LYS A 176 -2.03 13.14 5.41
N LEU A 177 -3.27 13.43 5.03
CA LEU A 177 -4.36 13.73 5.94
C LEU A 177 -5.09 12.43 6.35
N PRO A 178 -5.48 12.27 7.63
CA PRO A 178 -6.24 11.12 8.11
C PRO A 178 -7.61 10.97 7.40
N PRO A 179 -7.89 9.87 6.67
CA PRO A 179 -9.10 9.72 5.87
C PRO A 179 -10.36 9.55 6.72
N ASP A 180 -10.24 9.02 7.94
CA ASP A 180 -11.37 8.87 8.87
C ASP A 180 -11.88 10.20 9.44
N TRP A 181 -11.10 11.27 9.26
CA TRP A 181 -11.40 12.62 9.73
C TRP A 181 -11.63 13.59 8.57
N LEU A 182 -11.82 13.05 7.37
CA LEU A 182 -12.05 13.78 6.14
C LEU A 182 -13.38 13.42 5.49
N LYS A 183 -14.01 14.41 4.86
CA LYS A 183 -15.18 14.23 3.99
C LYS A 183 -15.05 15.06 2.72
N ILE A 184 -15.36 14.47 1.58
CA ILE A 184 -15.48 15.19 0.32
C ILE A 184 -16.83 15.92 0.33
N ILE A 185 -16.79 17.24 0.14
CA ILE A 185 -17.97 18.11 0.21
C ILE A 185 -18.28 18.78 -1.14
N GLY A 186 -17.41 18.65 -2.13
CA GLY A 186 -17.65 19.18 -3.47
C GLY A 186 -16.49 18.97 -4.44
N TYR A 187 -16.65 19.49 -5.65
CA TYR A 187 -15.64 19.48 -6.70
C TYR A 187 -15.06 20.88 -6.92
N ASN A 188 -13.81 20.96 -7.37
CA ASN A 188 -13.18 22.21 -7.78
C ASN A 188 -12.22 22.00 -8.96
N ASN A 189 -11.81 23.08 -9.62
CA ASN A 189 -10.95 23.05 -10.80
C ASN A 189 -9.44 23.05 -10.48
N ILE A 190 -9.04 23.20 -9.22
CA ILE A 190 -7.63 23.27 -8.79
C ILE A 190 -7.14 21.89 -8.37
N SER A 191 -7.62 21.39 -7.23
CA SER A 191 -7.27 20.09 -6.64
C SER A 191 -8.24 18.97 -6.95
N GLY A 192 -9.34 19.27 -7.66
CA GLY A 192 -10.37 18.31 -8.04
C GLY A 192 -11.49 18.18 -7.00
N TYR A 193 -11.13 18.02 -5.73
CA TYR A 193 -12.08 17.86 -4.63
C TYR A 193 -11.92 18.94 -3.57
N THR A 194 -13.05 19.44 -3.08
CA THR A 194 -13.12 20.24 -1.86
C THR A 194 -13.40 19.29 -0.69
N VAL A 195 -12.57 19.35 0.34
CA VAL A 195 -12.67 18.47 1.50
C VAL A 195 -12.89 19.25 2.79
N SER A 196 -13.63 18.64 3.71
CA SER A 196 -13.83 19.11 5.07
C SER A 196 -13.10 18.20 6.05
N PHE A 197 -12.55 18.79 7.12
CA PHE A 197 -11.78 18.10 8.15
C PHE A 197 -12.39 18.31 9.54
N ASP A 198 -12.50 17.25 10.32
CA ASP A 198 -13.03 17.35 11.69
C ASP A 198 -11.91 17.67 12.70
N MET A 199 -11.98 18.89 13.27
CA MET A 199 -11.01 19.44 14.22
C MET A 199 -10.94 18.67 15.54
N PHE A 200 -11.95 17.85 15.87
CA PHE A 200 -11.88 16.93 17.02
C PHE A 200 -10.73 15.93 16.88
N TYR A 201 -10.13 15.77 15.69
CA TYR A 201 -8.92 14.99 15.50
C TYR A 201 -7.82 15.42 16.47
N PHE A 202 -7.64 16.74 16.67
CA PHE A 202 -6.59 17.35 17.48
C PHE A 202 -6.78 17.21 18.99
N LEU A 203 -7.94 16.74 19.44
CA LEU A 203 -8.20 16.47 20.86
C LEU A 203 -7.78 15.06 21.26
N GLN A 204 -7.37 14.24 20.29
CA GLN A 204 -6.86 12.90 20.57
C GLN A 204 -5.43 12.98 21.13
N PRO A 205 -5.07 12.11 22.08
CA PRO A 205 -3.72 12.05 22.61
C PRO A 205 -2.66 11.94 21.51
N GLY A 206 -1.67 12.84 21.51
CA GLY A 206 -0.53 12.85 20.57
C GLY A 206 -0.78 13.52 19.22
N THR A 207 -1.97 14.06 18.98
CA THR A 207 -2.29 14.85 17.79
C THR A 207 -2.09 16.34 18.07
N ASP A 208 -1.47 17.07 17.15
CA ASP A 208 -1.25 18.52 17.24
C ASP A 208 -1.40 19.10 15.84
N TRP A 209 -2.13 20.19 15.71
CA TRP A 209 -2.33 20.91 14.45
C TRP A 209 -1.01 21.36 13.83
N ARG A 210 0.03 21.64 14.64
CA ARG A 210 1.38 22.02 14.20
C ARG A 210 2.05 20.95 13.33
N GLN A 211 1.60 19.70 13.44
CA GLN A 211 2.09 18.60 12.60
C GLN A 211 1.76 18.84 11.11
N PHE A 212 0.71 19.60 10.84
CA PHE A 212 0.29 20.03 9.50
C PHE A 212 0.70 21.48 9.20
N GLY A 213 1.76 21.98 9.82
CA GLY A 213 2.33 23.29 9.53
C GLY A 213 1.32 24.42 9.75
N ASP A 214 1.06 25.20 8.70
CA ASP A 214 0.18 26.36 8.75
C ASP A 214 -1.29 26.06 8.38
N LEU A 215 -1.59 24.83 7.95
CA LEU A 215 -2.87 24.47 7.34
C LEU A 215 -4.06 24.80 8.24
N PHE A 216 -3.93 24.50 9.54
CA PHE A 216 -5.04 24.61 10.48
C PHE A 216 -5.06 25.87 11.34
N ILE A 217 -4.00 26.70 11.26
CA ILE A 217 -3.89 27.95 12.06
C ILE A 217 -5.14 28.83 11.95
N PRO A 218 -5.73 29.06 10.75
CA PRO A 218 -6.89 29.95 10.61
C PRO A 218 -8.15 29.48 11.35
N TYR A 219 -8.25 28.20 11.73
CA TYR A 219 -9.45 27.63 12.34
C TYR A 219 -9.40 27.59 13.86
N LEU A 220 -8.20 27.67 14.46
CA LEU A 220 -7.98 27.42 15.88
C LEU A 220 -8.74 28.37 16.79
N GLU A 221 -8.72 29.67 16.48
CA GLU A 221 -9.40 30.68 17.30
C GLU A 221 -10.91 30.41 17.40
N SER A 222 -11.55 30.09 16.28
CA SER A 222 -12.97 29.76 16.25
C SER A 222 -13.28 28.46 17.01
N PHE A 223 -12.42 27.46 16.85
CA PHE A 223 -12.59 26.15 17.48
C PHE A 223 -12.41 26.21 19.00
N ASP A 224 -11.33 26.82 19.48
CA ASP A 224 -11.04 26.99 20.90
C ASP A 224 -12.08 27.87 21.60
N ALA A 225 -12.70 28.82 20.87
CA ALA A 225 -13.74 29.66 21.42
C ALA A 225 -15.05 28.89 21.67
N VAL A 226 -15.39 27.87 20.88
CA VAL A 226 -16.67 27.16 21.00
C VAL A 226 -16.55 25.83 21.72
N ILE A 227 -15.35 25.31 21.93
CA ILE A 227 -15.14 24.06 22.63
C ILE A 227 -15.25 24.24 24.15
N GLU A 228 -16.08 23.42 24.77
CA GLU A 228 -16.31 23.45 26.21
C GLU A 228 -15.97 22.09 26.83
N PRO A 229 -15.31 22.06 28.01
CA PRO A 229 -15.21 20.84 28.78
C PRO A 229 -16.62 20.40 29.19
N PRO A 230 -16.86 19.10 29.43
CA PRO A 230 -18.10 18.68 30.05
C PRO A 230 -18.22 19.40 31.41
N GLY A 231 -19.43 19.84 31.77
CA GLY A 231 -19.69 20.65 32.98
C GLY A 231 -19.28 19.98 34.30
N ASN A 232 -19.74 20.52 35.44
CA ASN A 232 -19.30 20.19 36.82
C ASN A 232 -19.28 18.71 37.28
N ALA A 233 -19.54 17.73 36.42
CA ALA A 233 -19.36 16.30 36.70
C ALA A 233 -17.98 15.80 36.24
N VAL A 234 -17.27 15.14 37.17
CA VAL A 234 -16.01 14.44 36.88
C VAL A 234 -16.33 13.15 36.14
N PHE A 235 -16.24 13.19 34.81
CA PHE A 235 -16.33 11.98 33.98
C PHE A 235 -14.96 11.29 33.93
N ALA A 236 -14.94 9.95 33.83
CA ALA A 236 -13.73 9.16 33.64
C ALA A 236 -13.03 9.43 32.28
N SER A 237 -13.68 10.15 31.38
CA SER A 237 -13.14 10.66 30.12
C SER A 237 -13.55 12.13 29.92
N LYS A 238 -12.64 12.97 29.38
CA LYS A 238 -12.98 14.34 28.97
C LYS A 238 -13.89 14.29 27.74
N GLY A 239 -15.20 14.35 27.94
CA GLY A 239 -16.18 14.48 26.86
C GLY A 239 -16.32 15.93 26.41
N TRP A 240 -15.51 16.37 25.45
CA TRP A 240 -15.59 17.71 24.87
C TRP A 240 -16.95 17.95 24.17
N ARG A 241 -17.48 19.16 24.27
CA ARG A 241 -18.74 19.59 23.64
C ARG A 241 -18.50 20.86 22.83
N VAL A 242 -19.35 21.12 21.84
CA VAL A 242 -19.36 22.39 21.10
C VAL A 242 -20.55 23.22 21.56
N ASN A 243 -20.31 24.48 21.90
CA ASN A 243 -21.36 25.46 22.16
C ASN A 243 -21.94 25.96 20.83
N LEU A 244 -23.06 25.36 20.41
CA LEU A 244 -23.72 25.67 19.14
C LEU A 244 -24.29 27.11 19.11
N ASP A 245 -24.76 27.63 20.24
CA ASP A 245 -25.28 29.00 20.32
C ASP A 245 -24.17 30.02 20.08
N LYS A 246 -22.99 29.77 20.66
CA LYS A 246 -21.80 30.60 20.47
C LYS A 246 -21.28 30.52 19.04
N LEU A 247 -21.28 29.33 18.43
CA LEU A 247 -20.91 29.15 17.03
C LEU A 247 -21.86 29.91 16.10
N ALA A 248 -23.17 29.84 16.33
CA ALA A 248 -24.19 30.53 15.52
C ALA A 248 -24.09 32.07 15.59
N GLN A 249 -23.51 32.62 16.66
CA GLN A 249 -23.28 34.06 16.80
C GLN A 249 -22.03 34.55 16.07
N MET A 250 -21.10 33.66 15.74
CA MET A 250 -19.91 34.00 14.96
C MET A 250 -20.26 34.09 13.48
N LYS A 251 -19.83 35.17 12.82
CA LYS A 251 -20.04 35.40 11.38
C LYS A 251 -18.72 35.34 10.63
N ASP A 252 -18.80 34.99 9.35
CA ASP A 252 -17.68 35.02 8.40
C ASP A 252 -16.45 34.21 8.85
N LEU A 253 -16.70 33.05 9.45
CA LEU A 253 -15.66 32.14 9.92
C LEU A 253 -14.95 31.45 8.75
N VAL A 254 -13.63 31.38 8.81
CA VAL A 254 -12.80 30.68 7.80
C VAL A 254 -13.19 29.21 7.74
N GLY A 255 -13.40 28.69 6.54
CA GLY A 255 -13.77 27.29 6.30
C GLY A 255 -15.22 26.94 6.60
N ASN A 256 -16.09 27.93 6.89
CA ASN A 256 -17.53 27.73 7.14
C ASN A 256 -17.81 26.55 8.09
N PRO A 257 -17.35 26.64 9.35
CA PRO A 257 -17.38 25.53 10.28
C PRO A 257 -18.80 25.02 10.52
N GLU A 258 -18.96 23.71 10.51
CA GLU A 258 -20.22 23.02 10.82
C GLU A 258 -19.99 22.09 12.01
N ALA A 259 -20.84 22.21 13.05
CA ALA A 259 -20.73 21.40 14.25
C ALA A 259 -22.05 20.68 14.53
N TYR A 260 -21.97 19.38 14.78
CA TYR A 260 -23.11 18.55 15.13
C TYR A 260 -22.69 17.35 15.98
N VAL A 261 -23.68 16.64 16.52
CA VAL A 261 -23.49 15.38 17.23
C VAL A 261 -24.01 14.24 16.37
N GLN A 262 -23.17 13.24 16.13
CA GLN A 262 -23.57 12.01 15.46
C GLN A 262 -23.16 10.82 16.32
N ASN A 263 -24.11 9.92 16.61
CA ASN A 263 -23.87 8.73 17.44
C ASN A 263 -23.23 9.04 18.81
N GLY A 264 -23.60 10.18 19.42
CA GLY A 264 -23.07 10.62 20.72
C GLY A 264 -21.66 11.22 20.67
N ARG A 265 -21.07 11.38 19.48
CA ARG A 265 -19.78 12.03 19.26
C ARG A 265 -19.98 13.42 18.65
N TRP A 266 -19.32 14.41 19.23
CA TRP A 266 -19.24 15.75 18.65
C TRP A 266 -18.26 15.76 17.47
N ALA A 267 -18.61 16.52 16.44
CA ALA A 267 -17.75 16.84 15.32
C ALA A 267 -17.73 18.36 15.09
N TYR A 268 -16.61 18.87 14.62
CA TYR A 268 -16.42 20.26 14.20
C TYR A 268 -15.69 20.27 12.87
N TRP A 269 -16.44 20.34 11.79
CA TRP A 269 -15.99 20.22 10.42
C TRP A 269 -15.59 21.58 9.87
N VAL A 270 -14.39 21.69 9.29
CA VAL A 270 -13.92 22.89 8.58
C VAL A 270 -13.54 22.57 7.14
N THR A 271 -13.98 23.41 6.21
CA THR A 271 -13.59 23.33 4.80
C THR A 271 -12.13 23.72 4.64
N LEU A 272 -11.32 22.81 4.10
CA LEU A 272 -9.90 23.03 3.82
C LEU A 272 -9.68 23.83 2.52
N PRO A 273 -8.58 24.59 2.44
CA PRO A 273 -8.25 25.39 1.26
C PRO A 273 -7.93 24.49 0.05
N ILE A 274 -8.61 24.77 -1.08
CA ILE A 274 -8.55 23.96 -2.30
C ILE A 274 -7.17 23.96 -2.98
N ASP A 275 -6.34 24.95 -2.69
CA ASP A 275 -5.01 25.15 -3.26
C ASP A 275 -3.89 24.49 -2.45
N LYS A 276 -4.14 24.08 -1.19
CA LYS A 276 -3.15 23.42 -0.34
C LYS A 276 -3.35 21.90 -0.23
N VAL A 277 -4.58 21.41 -0.40
CA VAL A 277 -4.92 19.99 -0.22
C VAL A 277 -5.21 19.34 -1.55
N TRP A 278 -4.51 18.24 -1.84
CA TRP A 278 -4.53 17.54 -3.12
C TRP A 278 -5.02 16.10 -2.94
N GLY A 279 -6.04 15.72 -3.72
CA GLY A 279 -6.57 14.36 -3.78
C GLY A 279 -5.88 13.53 -4.87
N PHE A 280 -5.59 12.28 -4.55
CA PHE A 280 -5.11 11.27 -5.50
C PHE A 280 -6.02 10.05 -5.48
N GLU A 281 -6.45 9.62 -6.65
CA GLU A 281 -7.33 8.48 -6.87
C GLU A 281 -6.93 7.69 -8.13
N ILE A 282 -7.37 6.44 -8.22
CA ILE A 282 -7.21 5.63 -9.43
C ILE A 282 -8.45 5.73 -10.32
N ASP A 283 -9.63 5.81 -9.70
CA ASP A 283 -10.91 5.96 -10.36
C ASP A 283 -11.55 7.30 -9.96
N ASP A 284 -11.72 8.18 -10.94
CA ASP A 284 -12.31 9.51 -10.81
C ASP A 284 -13.79 9.57 -11.21
N THR A 285 -14.40 8.43 -11.51
CA THR A 285 -15.81 8.34 -11.91
C THR A 285 -16.78 8.36 -10.73
N ASN A 286 -16.28 8.11 -9.51
CA ASN A 286 -17.09 8.10 -8.30
C ASN A 286 -16.37 8.81 -7.14
N PRO A 287 -17.10 9.52 -6.24
CA PRO A 287 -16.49 10.26 -5.14
C PRO A 287 -16.22 9.43 -3.88
N ASN A 288 -16.47 8.11 -3.88
CA ASN A 288 -16.37 7.32 -2.64
C ASN A 288 -14.91 7.16 -2.20
N LEU A 289 -14.65 7.32 -0.89
CA LEU A 289 -13.39 6.93 -0.25
C LEU A 289 -13.41 5.43 0.08
N ALA A 290 -13.53 4.58 -0.94
CA ALA A 290 -13.45 3.14 -0.82
C ALA A 290 -12.58 2.57 -1.94
N SER A 291 -11.82 1.51 -1.64
CA SER A 291 -10.95 0.85 -2.61
C SER A 291 -11.69 0.43 -3.88
N THR A 292 -11.04 0.58 -5.04
CA THR A 292 -11.52 0.04 -6.31
C THR A 292 -11.54 -1.49 -6.33
N MET A 293 -10.88 -2.14 -5.36
CA MET A 293 -10.78 -3.60 -5.23
C MET A 293 -11.85 -4.21 -4.31
N THR A 294 -12.87 -3.44 -3.91
CA THR A 294 -13.96 -3.92 -3.04
C THR A 294 -14.66 -5.17 -3.59
N GLY A 295 -14.74 -5.33 -4.92
CA GLY A 295 -15.28 -6.53 -5.56
C GLY A 295 -14.50 -7.82 -5.27
N LEU A 296 -13.24 -7.73 -4.83
CA LEU A 296 -12.41 -8.88 -4.47
C LEU A 296 -12.59 -9.32 -3.02
N TYR A 297 -13.19 -8.50 -2.15
CA TYR A 297 -13.16 -8.74 -0.70
C TYR A 297 -13.83 -10.05 -0.29
N LEU A 298 -14.98 -10.39 -0.90
CA LEU A 298 -15.68 -11.63 -0.59
C LEU A 298 -14.87 -12.86 -0.98
N SER A 299 -14.21 -12.82 -2.15
CA SER A 299 -13.31 -13.88 -2.59
C SER A 299 -12.10 -14.00 -1.66
N MET A 300 -11.45 -12.88 -1.34
CA MET A 300 -10.24 -12.86 -0.50
C MET A 300 -10.53 -13.29 0.95
N SER A 301 -11.69 -12.91 1.50
CA SER A 301 -12.15 -13.37 2.81
C SER A 301 -12.40 -14.89 2.84
N ALA A 302 -12.71 -15.52 1.70
CA ALA A 302 -12.89 -16.96 1.63
C ALA A 302 -11.57 -17.75 1.56
N ILE A 303 -10.46 -17.14 1.12
CA ILE A 303 -9.17 -17.82 0.95
C ILE A 303 -8.68 -18.44 2.26
N ALA A 304 -8.73 -17.68 3.37
CA ALA A 304 -8.32 -18.19 4.68
C ALA A 304 -9.14 -19.41 5.12
N GLN A 305 -10.41 -19.50 4.70
CA GLN A 305 -11.26 -20.66 4.98
C GLN A 305 -10.91 -21.85 4.09
N TYR A 306 -10.54 -21.62 2.82
CA TYR A 306 -10.09 -22.70 1.93
C TYR A 306 -8.81 -23.36 2.43
N GLU A 307 -7.87 -22.61 2.98
CA GLU A 307 -6.66 -23.19 3.59
C GLU A 307 -6.99 -24.05 4.81
N GLN A 308 -7.91 -23.61 5.67
CA GLN A 308 -8.35 -24.40 6.82
C GLN A 308 -9.06 -25.69 6.39
N VAL A 309 -9.99 -25.60 5.44
CA VAL A 309 -10.72 -26.76 4.91
C VAL A 309 -9.77 -27.73 4.21
N GLN A 310 -8.79 -27.23 3.46
CA GLN A 310 -7.75 -28.06 2.86
C GLN A 310 -6.93 -28.77 3.93
N LEU A 311 -6.51 -28.06 4.99
CA LEU A 311 -5.73 -28.64 6.07
C LEU A 311 -6.52 -29.76 6.76
N GLU A 312 -7.81 -29.54 7.04
CA GLU A 312 -8.69 -30.55 7.61
C GLU A 312 -8.87 -31.77 6.68
N LEU A 313 -9.10 -31.53 5.39
CA LEU A 313 -9.26 -32.60 4.40
C LEU A 313 -7.98 -33.41 4.17
N VAL A 314 -6.81 -32.77 4.21
CA VAL A 314 -5.49 -33.46 4.13
C VAL A 314 -5.19 -34.23 5.42
N GLN A 315 -5.68 -33.76 6.57
CA GLN A 315 -5.53 -34.48 7.84
C GLN A 315 -6.53 -35.63 8.00
N ASN A 316 -7.70 -35.58 7.35
CA ASN A 316 -8.77 -36.56 7.52
C ASN A 316 -8.35 -38.02 7.21
N PRO A 317 -7.55 -38.32 6.16
CA PRO A 317 -7.06 -39.66 5.87
C PRO A 317 -6.06 -40.20 6.91
N LEU A 318 -5.46 -39.33 7.74
CA LEU A 318 -4.56 -39.74 8.83
C LEU A 318 -5.33 -40.37 10.01
N ILE A 319 -6.66 -40.33 9.98
CA ILE A 319 -7.53 -40.99 10.95
C ILE A 319 -7.97 -42.34 10.37
N ALA A 320 -7.41 -43.43 10.90
CA ALA A 320 -7.84 -44.79 10.58
C ALA A 320 -8.67 -45.37 11.73
N VAL A 321 -9.81 -45.97 11.41
CA VAL A 321 -10.69 -46.63 12.39
C VAL A 321 -10.44 -48.14 12.30
N MET A 322 -9.95 -48.73 13.37
CA MET A 322 -9.81 -50.18 13.48
C MET A 322 -11.07 -50.77 14.11
N THR A 323 -11.73 -51.70 13.42
CA THR A 323 -12.90 -52.44 13.93
C THR A 323 -12.51 -53.89 14.19
N GLY A 324 -13.18 -54.54 15.14
CA GLY A 324 -12.97 -55.96 15.45
C GLY A 324 -14.25 -56.58 16.00
N GLU A 325 -14.33 -57.91 15.94
CA GLU A 325 -15.49 -58.68 16.40
C GLU A 325 -15.22 -59.24 17.79
N ILE A 326 -16.22 -59.21 18.69
CA ILE A 326 -16.08 -59.83 20.01
C ILE A 326 -16.22 -61.35 19.85
N PRO A 327 -15.28 -62.17 20.34
CA PRO A 327 -15.31 -63.61 20.13
C PRO A 327 -16.45 -64.28 20.88
N TYR A 328 -17.06 -65.27 20.24
CA TYR A 328 -18.10 -66.12 20.82
C TYR A 328 -17.47 -67.24 21.67
N ARG A 329 -18.22 -67.75 22.64
CA ARG A 329 -17.84 -68.95 23.40
C ARG A 329 -18.09 -70.19 22.54
N ASN A 330 -17.13 -71.10 22.49
CA ASN A 330 -17.23 -72.35 21.73
C ASN A 330 -17.59 -73.56 22.63
N ASP A 331 -18.00 -73.30 23.88
CA ASP A 331 -18.18 -74.33 24.90
C ASP A 331 -19.66 -74.75 24.95
N SER A 332 -19.95 -76.04 24.72
CA SER A 332 -21.32 -76.59 24.64
C SER A 332 -22.13 -76.58 25.94
N ALA A 333 -21.63 -75.92 27.00
CA ALA A 333 -22.20 -75.93 28.35
C ALA A 333 -22.65 -74.53 28.84
N ALA A 334 -22.59 -73.49 28.00
CA ALA A 334 -23.05 -72.16 28.38
C ALA A 334 -24.59 -72.01 28.23
N PRO A 335 -25.28 -71.33 29.17
CA PRO A 335 -26.68 -70.98 29.00
C PRO A 335 -26.87 -70.09 27.77
N GLN A 336 -27.96 -70.29 27.03
CA GLN A 336 -28.25 -69.69 25.73
C GLN A 336 -28.27 -68.15 25.75
N ASP A 337 -28.39 -67.55 26.93
CA ASP A 337 -28.48 -66.10 27.15
C ASP A 337 -27.11 -65.37 27.15
N ASP A 338 -25.97 -66.07 27.15
CA ASP A 338 -24.63 -65.42 27.29
C ASP A 338 -23.56 -66.07 26.38
N GLY A 339 -23.85 -66.13 25.07
CA GLY A 339 -23.00 -66.75 24.04
C GLY A 339 -21.73 -65.96 23.64
N ILE A 340 -21.57 -64.73 24.13
CA ILE A 340 -20.41 -63.86 23.88
C ILE A 340 -19.42 -64.03 25.04
N LYS A 341 -18.10 -64.00 24.80
CA LYS A 341 -17.08 -64.12 25.88
C LYS A 341 -17.04 -62.92 26.86
N LEU A 342 -17.94 -61.95 26.69
CA LEU A 342 -17.98 -60.68 27.43
C LEU A 342 -19.38 -60.52 28.03
N SER A 343 -19.49 -60.37 29.35
CA SER A 343 -20.78 -60.14 30.01
C SER A 343 -21.38 -58.78 29.66
N GLU A 344 -22.70 -58.61 29.81
CA GLU A 344 -23.39 -57.32 29.56
C GLU A 344 -22.76 -56.15 30.33
N GLY A 345 -22.43 -56.35 31.61
CA GLY A 345 -21.71 -55.36 32.42
C GLY A 345 -20.30 -55.07 31.90
N GLY A 346 -19.61 -56.07 31.36
CA GLY A 346 -18.32 -55.92 30.68
C GLY A 346 -18.46 -55.08 29.41
N ARG A 347 -19.45 -55.36 28.56
CA ARG A 347 -19.75 -54.58 27.36
C ARG A 347 -19.97 -53.11 27.69
N ILE A 348 -20.84 -52.81 28.65
CA ILE A 348 -21.14 -51.43 29.07
C ILE A 348 -19.89 -50.74 29.62
N LEU A 349 -19.06 -51.45 30.41
CA LEU A 349 -17.79 -50.93 30.92
C LEU A 349 -16.85 -50.56 29.77
N TYR A 350 -16.63 -51.45 28.80
CA TYR A 350 -15.73 -51.19 27.67
C TYR A 350 -16.25 -50.11 26.73
N GLU A 351 -17.56 -50.04 26.48
CA GLU A 351 -18.19 -48.98 25.70
C GLU A 351 -18.05 -47.61 26.39
N THR A 352 -18.27 -47.57 27.72
CA THR A 352 -18.06 -46.35 28.52
C THR A 352 -16.59 -45.95 28.57
N LEU A 353 -15.67 -46.92 28.68
CA LEU A 353 -14.23 -46.69 28.66
C LEU A 353 -13.79 -46.15 27.30
N TRP A 354 -14.33 -46.69 26.20
CA TRP A 354 -14.10 -46.22 24.83
C TRP A 354 -14.53 -44.77 24.65
N TYR A 355 -15.76 -44.41 25.03
CA TYR A 355 -16.22 -43.02 24.92
C TYR A 355 -15.46 -42.05 25.82
N ASN A 356 -15.08 -42.47 27.04
CA ASN A 356 -14.22 -41.66 27.91
C ASN A 356 -12.81 -41.48 27.31
N MET A 357 -12.24 -42.51 26.69
CA MET A 357 -10.93 -42.41 26.05
C MET A 357 -10.96 -41.59 24.76
N LEU A 358 -12.03 -41.65 23.96
CA LEU A 358 -12.27 -40.74 22.82
C LEU A 358 -12.39 -39.29 23.30
N SER A 359 -13.13 -39.06 24.38
CA SER A 359 -13.24 -37.74 25.03
C SER A 359 -11.89 -37.22 25.56
N GLN A 360 -10.98 -38.10 25.96
CA GLN A 360 -9.67 -37.72 26.51
C GLN A 360 -8.59 -37.55 25.43
N ASN A 361 -8.66 -38.28 24.32
CA ASN A 361 -7.67 -38.26 23.22
C ASN A 361 -8.13 -37.41 22.02
N ASN A 362 -8.64 -36.20 22.27
CA ASN A 362 -8.93 -35.22 21.21
C ASN A 362 -7.66 -34.60 20.59
N THR A 363 -6.67 -35.43 20.27
CA THR A 363 -5.34 -35.04 19.79
C THR A 363 -4.85 -36.02 18.74
N SER A 364 -5.00 -35.65 17.47
CA SER A 364 -3.98 -35.72 16.41
C SER A 364 -2.91 -36.83 16.46
N GLY A 365 -3.29 -38.08 16.75
CA GLY A 365 -2.37 -39.21 16.89
C GLY A 365 -3.05 -40.58 16.91
N ILE A 366 -2.27 -41.65 16.70
CA ILE A 366 -2.74 -43.03 16.70
C ILE A 366 -3.05 -43.46 18.14
N GLY A 367 -4.34 -43.59 18.47
CA GLY A 367 -4.80 -44.24 19.70
C GLY A 367 -5.14 -45.71 19.43
N PHE A 368 -4.43 -46.63 20.10
CA PHE A 368 -4.75 -48.06 20.05
C PHE A 368 -5.60 -48.44 21.25
N PHE A 369 -6.87 -48.78 21.02
CA PHE A 369 -7.81 -49.17 22.08
C PHE A 369 -8.38 -50.54 21.75
N MET A 370 -8.26 -51.51 22.66
CA MET A 370 -8.73 -52.87 22.41
C MET A 370 -9.58 -53.40 23.56
N ALA A 371 -10.77 -53.89 23.22
CA ALA A 371 -11.41 -55.00 23.92
C ALA A 371 -10.81 -56.33 23.40
N PRO A 372 -10.98 -57.49 24.06
CA PRO A 372 -10.62 -58.77 23.46
C PRO A 372 -11.47 -58.99 22.19
N ALA A 373 -10.87 -58.73 21.03
CA ALA A 373 -11.52 -58.80 19.72
C ALA A 373 -10.72 -59.71 18.78
N GLU A 374 -11.44 -60.46 17.95
CA GLU A 374 -10.91 -61.23 16.82
C GLU A 374 -11.23 -60.51 15.50
N ASN A 375 -10.59 -60.89 14.40
CA ASN A 375 -10.83 -60.35 13.06
C ASN A 375 -10.67 -58.81 12.92
N LEU A 376 -9.59 -58.25 13.48
CA LEU A 376 -9.30 -56.82 13.37
C LEU A 376 -9.17 -56.38 11.90
N LYS A 377 -9.96 -55.39 11.50
CA LYS A 377 -9.91 -54.75 10.17
C LYS A 377 -9.62 -53.27 10.32
N LEU A 378 -8.66 -52.78 9.55
CA LEU A 378 -8.36 -51.36 9.46
C LEU A 378 -9.20 -50.72 8.36
N HIS A 379 -10.04 -49.75 8.72
CA HIS A 379 -10.75 -48.91 7.77
C HIS A 379 -10.03 -47.58 7.69
N GLN A 380 -9.41 -47.30 6.54
CA GLN A 380 -8.89 -45.98 6.22
C GLN A 380 -10.01 -45.17 5.57
N LEU A 381 -10.20 -43.93 6.03
CA LEU A 381 -11.04 -42.98 5.31
C LEU A 381 -10.35 -42.67 3.98
N ALA A 382 -11.08 -42.81 2.87
CA ALA A 382 -10.52 -42.53 1.56
C ALA A 382 -10.13 -41.04 1.47
N GLU A 383 -8.95 -40.76 0.92
CA GLU A 383 -8.54 -39.39 0.59
C GLU A 383 -9.53 -38.78 -0.40
N ALA A 384 -10.03 -37.59 -0.08
CA ALA A 384 -10.88 -36.86 -1.01
C ALA A 384 -10.02 -36.45 -2.22
N PRO A 385 -10.34 -36.86 -3.46
CA PRO A 385 -9.59 -36.44 -4.63
C PRO A 385 -9.58 -34.90 -4.72
N SER A 386 -8.41 -34.32 -5.03
CA SER A 386 -8.14 -32.88 -5.08
C SER A 386 -8.17 -32.12 -3.74
N ALA A 387 -8.09 -32.80 -2.58
CA ALA A 387 -7.98 -32.12 -1.27
C ALA A 387 -6.80 -31.13 -1.20
N THR A 388 -5.70 -31.41 -1.90
CA THR A 388 -4.49 -30.58 -1.94
C THR A 388 -4.58 -29.37 -2.87
N GLU A 389 -5.59 -29.30 -3.75
CA GLU A 389 -5.72 -28.27 -4.78
C GLU A 389 -6.76 -27.19 -4.43
N ILE A 390 -7.48 -27.33 -3.31
CA ILE A 390 -8.58 -26.43 -2.93
C ILE A 390 -8.07 -24.99 -2.73
N SER A 391 -6.96 -24.81 -2.01
CA SER A 391 -6.34 -23.48 -1.82
C SER A 391 -5.80 -22.94 -3.13
N THR A 392 -5.06 -23.74 -3.91
CA THR A 392 -4.50 -23.34 -5.22
C THR A 392 -5.59 -22.89 -6.18
N ASN A 393 -6.71 -23.60 -6.27
CA ASN A 393 -7.85 -23.23 -7.09
C ASN A 393 -8.55 -21.97 -6.57
N GLY A 394 -8.66 -21.81 -5.25
CA GLY A 394 -9.17 -20.59 -4.62
C GLY A 394 -8.28 -19.36 -4.91
N TYR A 395 -6.96 -19.55 -4.88
CA TYR A 395 -5.97 -18.55 -5.25
C TYR A 395 -6.06 -18.18 -6.74
N GLY A 396 -6.13 -19.19 -7.62
CA GLY A 396 -6.32 -18.98 -9.05
C GLY A 396 -7.57 -18.17 -9.35
N TYR A 397 -8.71 -18.55 -8.78
CA TYR A 397 -9.96 -17.82 -8.93
C TYR A 397 -9.89 -16.36 -8.47
N ALA A 398 -9.18 -16.09 -7.38
CA ALA A 398 -9.02 -14.74 -6.85
C ALA A 398 -8.12 -13.87 -7.74
N VAL A 399 -7.05 -14.44 -8.29
CA VAL A 399 -6.14 -13.75 -9.23
C VAL A 399 -6.82 -13.53 -10.59
N GLU A 400 -7.58 -14.50 -11.10
CA GLU A 400 -8.40 -14.33 -12.31
C GLU A 400 -9.41 -13.19 -12.16
N LYS A 401 -10.14 -13.15 -11.04
CA LYS A 401 -11.06 -12.06 -10.73
C LYS A 401 -10.39 -10.69 -10.65
N SER A 402 -9.11 -10.64 -10.29
CA SER A 402 -8.35 -9.40 -10.21
C SER A 402 -7.86 -8.89 -11.57
N GLY A 403 -8.07 -9.63 -12.67
CA GLY A 403 -7.56 -9.28 -14.01
C GLY A 403 -6.08 -9.64 -14.23
N LEU A 404 -5.38 -10.05 -13.18
CA LEU A 404 -3.93 -10.27 -13.18
C LEU A 404 -3.49 -11.68 -13.61
N ALA A 405 -4.38 -12.52 -14.13
CA ALA A 405 -4.04 -13.90 -14.52
C ALA A 405 -2.96 -13.98 -15.61
N GLY A 406 -2.80 -12.95 -16.44
CA GLY A 406 -1.71 -12.87 -17.41
C GLY A 406 -0.36 -12.48 -16.79
N LEU A 407 -0.37 -11.77 -15.67
CA LEU A 407 0.82 -11.25 -14.99
C LEU A 407 1.29 -12.15 -13.84
N ILE A 408 0.36 -12.82 -13.18
CA ILE A 408 0.59 -13.82 -12.15
C ILE A 408 0.11 -15.13 -12.77
N PRO A 409 1.00 -15.94 -13.38
CA PRO A 409 0.59 -17.17 -14.03
C PRO A 409 -0.02 -18.13 -13.00
N ILE A 410 -1.23 -18.60 -13.30
CA ILE A 410 -1.99 -19.56 -12.49
C ILE A 410 -1.91 -20.96 -13.12
N ASN A 411 -1.67 -21.03 -14.43
CA ASN A 411 -1.63 -22.26 -15.22
C ASN A 411 -0.24 -22.40 -15.86
N ASP A 412 0.17 -23.65 -16.13
CA ASP A 412 1.51 -23.96 -16.63
C ASP A 412 1.82 -23.42 -18.04
N ASN A 413 0.79 -23.01 -18.82
CA ASN A 413 0.96 -22.52 -20.20
C ASN A 413 0.11 -21.25 -20.50
N PRO A 414 0.53 -20.05 -20.04
CA PRO A 414 -0.12 -18.81 -20.45
C PRO A 414 0.22 -18.47 -21.92
N ARG A 415 -0.80 -18.25 -22.76
CA ARG A 415 -0.59 -17.82 -24.16
C ARG A 415 0.03 -16.42 -24.22
N ALA A 416 1.22 -16.29 -24.78
CA ALA A 416 1.99 -15.03 -24.82
C ALA A 416 1.22 -13.82 -25.38
N GLY A 417 0.38 -14.03 -26.41
CA GLY A 417 -0.45 -12.96 -26.99
C GLY A 417 -1.50 -12.39 -26.02
N THR A 418 -2.13 -13.25 -25.20
CA THR A 418 -3.11 -12.82 -24.19
C THR A 418 -2.43 -12.09 -23.03
N VAL A 419 -1.23 -12.54 -22.65
CA VAL A 419 -0.40 -11.89 -21.62
C VAL A 419 -0.02 -10.47 -22.03
N ASN A 420 0.43 -10.28 -23.28
CA ASN A 420 0.81 -8.96 -23.79
C ASN A 420 -0.34 -7.94 -23.83
N ILE A 421 -1.57 -8.38 -24.15
CA ILE A 421 -2.75 -7.50 -24.14
C ILE A 421 -3.17 -7.16 -22.72
N SER A 422 -3.17 -8.14 -21.81
CA SER A 422 -3.44 -7.93 -20.39
C SER A 422 -2.48 -6.91 -19.79
N ILE A 423 -1.17 -7.08 -20.03
CA ILE A 423 -0.12 -6.13 -19.63
C ILE A 423 -0.46 -4.68 -20.02
N GLN A 424 -0.86 -4.44 -21.27
CA GLN A 424 -1.16 -3.08 -21.75
C GLN A 424 -2.40 -2.46 -21.11
N LEU A 425 -3.38 -3.28 -20.74
CA LEU A 425 -4.57 -2.82 -20.02
C LEU A 425 -4.22 -2.49 -18.57
N GLU A 426 -3.47 -3.37 -17.90
CA GLU A 426 -3.07 -3.18 -16.50
C GLU A 426 -2.13 -1.98 -16.33
N ALA A 427 -1.25 -1.71 -17.31
CA ALA A 427 -0.38 -0.53 -17.31
C ALA A 427 -1.15 0.80 -17.32
N LYS A 428 -2.40 0.80 -17.79
CA LYS A 428 -3.27 1.98 -17.78
C LYS A 428 -4.08 2.13 -16.50
N TYR A 429 -4.18 1.07 -15.68
CA TYR A 429 -5.06 1.04 -14.52
C TYR A 429 -4.76 2.21 -13.55
N CYS A 430 -3.49 2.41 -13.19
CA CYS A 430 -3.07 3.46 -12.26
C CYS A 430 -2.70 4.79 -12.93
N GLN A 431 -2.83 4.91 -14.26
CA GLN A 431 -2.32 6.06 -15.03
C GLN A 431 -2.97 7.39 -14.62
N ARG A 432 -4.20 7.36 -14.09
CA ARG A 432 -4.92 8.56 -13.65
C ARG A 432 -4.17 9.33 -12.55
N VAL A 433 -3.35 8.65 -11.75
CA VAL A 433 -2.52 9.30 -10.71
C VAL A 433 -1.50 10.25 -11.34
N TYR A 434 -0.94 9.93 -12.51
CA TYR A 434 0.01 10.80 -13.20
C TYR A 434 -0.61 12.15 -13.55
N GLN A 435 -1.83 12.16 -14.09
CA GLN A 435 -2.53 13.39 -14.46
C GLN A 435 -2.86 14.26 -13.24
N GLN A 436 -3.20 13.63 -12.10
CA GLN A 436 -3.44 14.35 -10.85
C GLN A 436 -2.15 14.92 -10.26
N PHE A 437 -1.04 14.19 -10.37
CA PHE A 437 0.28 14.65 -9.95
C PHE A 437 0.78 15.79 -10.83
N GLU A 438 0.60 15.70 -12.14
CA GLU A 438 0.89 16.78 -13.09
C GLU A 438 0.08 18.03 -12.76
N ARG A 439 -1.22 17.90 -12.49
CA ARG A 439 -2.07 19.02 -12.09
C ARG A 439 -1.54 19.71 -10.83
N MET A 440 -1.16 18.93 -9.82
CA MET A 440 -0.56 19.45 -8.58
C MET A 440 0.75 20.21 -8.85
N MET A 441 1.69 19.60 -9.56
CA MET A 441 3.00 20.19 -9.84
C MET A 441 2.88 21.46 -10.67
N ASN A 442 2.05 21.43 -11.72
CA ASN A 442 1.80 22.59 -12.57
C ASN A 442 1.14 23.74 -11.80
N TYR A 443 0.23 23.44 -10.86
CA TYR A 443 -0.31 24.48 -9.97
C TYR A 443 0.79 25.06 -9.09
N ILE A 444 1.60 24.23 -8.42
CA ILE A 444 2.70 24.71 -7.57
C ILE A 444 3.63 25.61 -8.37
N TYR A 445 4.06 25.20 -9.56
CA TYR A 445 4.92 26.01 -10.43
C TYR A 445 4.34 27.39 -10.73
N SER A 446 3.01 27.47 -10.95
CA SER A 446 2.33 28.75 -11.17
C SER A 446 2.35 29.68 -9.94
N THR A 447 2.41 29.11 -8.72
CA THR A 447 2.49 29.90 -7.47
C THR A 447 3.90 30.40 -7.13
N LEU A 448 4.94 29.84 -7.75
CA LEU A 448 6.34 30.21 -7.49
C LEU A 448 6.77 31.54 -8.15
N ASN A 449 5.83 32.24 -8.80
CA ASN A 449 6.06 33.52 -9.47
C ASN A 449 7.28 33.48 -10.42
N LEU A 450 7.34 32.45 -11.26
CA LEU A 450 8.41 32.25 -12.25
C LEU A 450 8.26 33.22 -13.41
N ARG A 451 9.38 33.61 -14.03
CA ARG A 451 9.38 34.47 -15.21
C ARG A 451 8.95 33.68 -16.45
N TYR A 452 9.39 32.43 -16.54
CA TYR A 452 9.07 31.53 -17.65
C TYR A 452 7.96 30.56 -17.26
N THR A 453 7.20 30.10 -18.25
CA THR A 453 6.18 29.07 -18.01
C THR A 453 6.85 27.70 -18.10
N TRP A 454 6.63 26.88 -17.08
CA TRP A 454 7.17 25.52 -17.01
C TRP A 454 6.03 24.53 -16.85
N ARG A 455 6.18 23.35 -17.44
CA ARG A 455 5.26 22.23 -17.30
C ARG A 455 5.96 21.00 -16.78
N PHE A 456 5.32 20.38 -15.81
CA PHE A 456 5.67 19.08 -15.27
C PHE A 456 4.89 17.99 -16.00
N HIS A 457 5.61 16.92 -16.37
CA HIS A 457 5.05 15.75 -17.02
C HIS A 457 5.49 14.48 -16.30
N MET A 458 4.58 13.53 -16.09
CA MET A 458 4.83 12.23 -15.47
C MET A 458 4.27 11.10 -16.33
N PHE A 459 5.07 10.06 -16.53
CA PHE A 459 4.77 8.97 -17.45
C PHE A 459 5.54 7.70 -17.07
N GLY A 460 5.34 6.65 -17.87
CA GLY A 460 6.14 5.44 -17.84
C GLY A 460 5.44 4.28 -17.14
N ASP A 461 5.77 3.08 -17.62
CA ASP A 461 5.38 1.80 -17.06
C ASP A 461 6.46 0.79 -17.41
N LEU A 462 6.59 -0.25 -16.58
CA LEU A 462 7.71 -1.19 -16.65
C LEU A 462 7.83 -1.88 -18.02
N TYR A 463 6.72 -2.03 -18.75
CA TYR A 463 6.68 -2.75 -20.02
C TYR A 463 6.98 -1.87 -21.23
N ASN A 464 6.57 -0.60 -21.20
CA ASN A 464 6.76 0.30 -22.33
C ASN A 464 8.05 1.11 -22.25
N ASP A 465 8.66 1.27 -21.07
CA ASP A 465 9.83 2.14 -20.88
C ASP A 465 11.00 1.80 -21.82
N GLU A 466 11.31 0.52 -22.05
CA GLU A 466 12.38 0.13 -22.97
C GLU A 466 12.04 0.43 -24.44
N LYS A 467 10.80 0.15 -24.84
CA LYS A 467 10.32 0.47 -26.19
C LYS A 467 10.29 1.97 -26.42
N GLU A 468 9.88 2.75 -25.42
CA GLU A 468 9.94 4.21 -25.46
C GLU A 468 11.38 4.69 -25.57
N ARG A 469 12.31 4.14 -24.78
CA ARG A 469 13.74 4.48 -24.87
C ARG A 469 14.28 4.29 -26.28
N ALA A 470 14.02 3.15 -26.91
CA ALA A 470 14.45 2.87 -28.28
C ALA A 470 13.81 3.83 -29.31
N ASN A 471 12.52 4.13 -29.15
CA ASN A 471 11.81 5.08 -30.00
C ASN A 471 12.38 6.49 -29.86
N MET A 472 12.69 6.95 -28.64
CA MET A 472 13.29 8.27 -28.41
C MET A 472 14.68 8.36 -29.04
N GLN A 473 15.51 7.32 -28.95
CA GLN A 473 16.82 7.29 -29.63
C GLN A 473 16.68 7.46 -31.14
N LYS A 474 15.65 6.83 -31.74
CA LYS A 474 15.34 6.99 -33.16
C LYS A 474 14.77 8.38 -33.49
N SER A 475 13.89 8.93 -32.67
CA SER A 475 13.35 10.29 -32.86
C SER A 475 14.45 11.35 -32.79
N MET A 476 15.36 11.22 -31.84
CA MET A 476 16.50 12.13 -31.68
C MET A 476 17.45 12.06 -32.88
N SER A 477 17.68 10.89 -33.47
CA SER A 477 18.47 10.78 -34.71
C SER A 477 17.77 11.41 -35.92
N MET A 478 16.44 11.55 -35.88
CA MET A 478 15.65 12.32 -36.85
C MET A 478 15.54 13.81 -36.51
N GLY A 479 16.17 14.29 -35.43
CA GLY A 479 16.20 15.71 -35.05
C GLY A 479 15.01 16.18 -34.18
N VAL A 480 14.21 15.26 -33.62
CA VAL A 480 13.12 15.62 -32.69
C VAL A 480 13.71 15.91 -31.30
N LEU A 481 14.02 17.18 -31.04
CA LEU A 481 14.69 17.61 -29.80
C LEU A 481 13.85 17.48 -28.50
N PRO A 482 12.51 17.66 -28.49
CA PRO A 482 11.72 17.51 -27.25
C PRO A 482 11.84 16.12 -26.61
N ASP A 483 12.08 15.09 -27.41
CA ASP A 483 12.24 13.71 -26.96
C ASP A 483 13.48 13.51 -26.08
N LEU A 484 14.43 14.46 -26.07
CA LEU A 484 15.57 14.46 -25.16
C LEU A 484 15.15 14.57 -23.68
N TYR A 485 14.14 15.38 -23.37
CA TYR A 485 13.61 15.48 -21.99
C TYR A 485 13.06 14.13 -21.52
N ARG A 486 12.31 13.46 -22.40
CA ARG A 486 11.71 12.16 -22.10
C ARG A 486 12.76 11.06 -22.00
N TYR A 487 13.75 11.06 -22.89
CA TYR A 487 14.87 10.13 -22.83
C TYR A 487 15.65 10.26 -21.52
N ASN A 488 15.98 11.48 -21.11
CA ASN A 488 16.69 11.72 -19.85
C ASN A 488 15.86 11.27 -18.64
N ALA A 489 14.55 11.53 -18.64
CA ALA A 489 13.65 11.06 -17.60
C ALA A 489 13.62 9.53 -17.46
N ILE A 490 13.57 8.78 -18.57
CA ILE A 490 13.65 7.30 -18.54
C ILE A 490 14.98 6.82 -17.96
N MET A 491 16.07 7.54 -18.25
CA MET A 491 17.40 7.25 -17.71
C MET A 491 17.58 7.73 -16.25
N GLY A 492 16.53 8.26 -15.63
CA GLY A 492 16.55 8.70 -14.23
C GLY A 492 17.35 9.98 -13.99
N ARG A 493 17.46 10.85 -14.98
CA ARG A 493 18.22 12.11 -14.91
C ARG A 493 17.43 13.28 -15.49
N SER A 494 17.67 14.49 -15.01
CA SER A 494 17.12 15.69 -15.63
C SER A 494 17.92 16.11 -16.88
N LEU A 495 17.44 17.13 -17.61
CA LEU A 495 18.24 17.75 -18.66
C LEU A 495 19.48 18.47 -18.11
N LEU A 496 19.35 19.09 -16.93
CA LEU A 496 20.45 19.80 -16.27
C LEU A 496 21.50 18.83 -15.73
N ASP A 497 21.07 17.68 -15.21
CA ASP A 497 21.96 16.57 -14.87
C ASP A 497 22.75 16.13 -16.11
N ASP A 498 22.08 15.89 -17.23
CA ASP A 498 22.74 15.45 -18.46
C ASP A 498 23.77 16.48 -18.97
N LEU A 499 23.45 17.77 -18.92
CA LEU A 499 24.39 18.85 -19.26
C LEU A 499 25.59 18.88 -18.31
N SER A 500 25.36 18.78 -17.00
CA SER A 500 26.42 18.82 -15.99
C SER A 500 27.32 17.58 -16.05
N MET A 501 26.74 16.39 -16.20
CA MET A 501 27.44 15.13 -16.39
C MET A 501 28.27 15.15 -17.67
N SER A 502 27.70 15.64 -18.78
CA SER A 502 28.40 15.74 -20.06
C SER A 502 29.60 16.69 -19.99
N ALA A 503 29.42 17.86 -19.36
CA ALA A 503 30.52 18.80 -19.12
C ALA A 503 31.62 18.18 -18.24
N ALA A 504 31.23 17.52 -17.14
CA ALA A 504 32.18 16.84 -16.27
C ALA A 504 32.96 15.73 -17.00
N VAL A 505 32.29 14.88 -17.79
CA VAL A 505 32.95 13.81 -18.57
C VAL A 505 33.91 14.38 -19.60
N LYS A 506 33.53 15.45 -20.29
CA LYS A 506 34.36 16.10 -21.31
C LYS A 506 35.62 16.73 -20.73
N GLU A 507 35.49 17.43 -19.60
CA GLU A 507 36.60 18.17 -19.00
C GLU A 507 37.47 17.32 -18.05
N SER A 508 36.97 16.18 -17.56
CA SER A 508 37.69 15.32 -16.60
C SER A 508 38.77 14.42 -17.22
N GLY A 509 38.87 14.35 -18.56
CA GLY A 509 39.75 13.41 -19.25
C GLY A 509 39.32 11.93 -19.15
N VAL A 510 38.11 11.65 -18.65
CA VAL A 510 37.57 10.28 -18.55
C VAL A 510 37.44 9.61 -19.93
N LEU A 511 37.18 10.38 -20.98
CA LEU A 511 37.13 9.87 -22.34
C LEU A 511 38.48 9.30 -22.80
N ASP A 512 39.59 9.91 -22.38
CA ASP A 512 40.95 9.46 -22.72
C ASP A 512 41.33 8.17 -21.98
N MET A 513 40.71 7.92 -20.81
CA MET A 513 40.87 6.68 -20.05
C MET A 513 40.00 5.53 -20.56
N ARG A 514 38.96 5.83 -21.36
CA ARG A 514 38.10 4.82 -21.98
C ARG A 514 38.73 4.35 -23.28
N LEU A 515 39.67 3.41 -23.17
CA LEU A 515 40.17 2.69 -24.34
C LEU A 515 39.00 1.90 -24.97
N PRO A 516 38.61 2.17 -26.23
CA PRO A 516 37.59 1.37 -26.89
C PRO A 516 38.05 -0.08 -26.95
N LEU A 517 37.26 -0.99 -26.39
CA LEU A 517 37.47 -2.41 -26.60
C LEU A 517 37.36 -2.65 -28.11
N VAL A 518 38.45 -3.14 -28.71
CA VAL A 518 38.50 -3.43 -30.15
C VAL A 518 37.51 -4.56 -30.41
N THR A 519 36.29 -4.23 -30.77
CA THR A 519 35.38 -5.20 -31.35
C THR A 519 35.91 -5.55 -32.74
N SER A 520 35.69 -6.79 -33.18
CA SER A 520 36.15 -7.32 -34.48
C SER A 520 35.70 -6.48 -35.69
N TYR A 521 34.74 -5.57 -35.53
CA TYR A 521 34.31 -4.60 -36.52
C TYR A 521 35.22 -3.36 -36.63
N THR A 522 35.76 -2.86 -35.52
CA THR A 522 36.66 -1.68 -35.49
C THR A 522 38.09 -1.98 -35.93
N ALA A 523 38.50 -3.27 -35.97
CA ALA A 523 39.84 -3.68 -36.39
C ALA A 523 40.16 -3.46 -37.88
N LYS A 524 39.16 -3.15 -38.72
CA LYS A 524 39.34 -3.03 -40.18
C LYS A 524 39.66 -1.62 -40.68
N ASN A 525 39.45 -0.58 -39.88
CA ASN A 525 39.78 0.79 -40.28
C ASN A 525 41.13 1.19 -39.68
N GLY A 526 42.15 1.10 -40.54
CA GLY A 526 43.56 1.26 -40.19
C GLY A 526 43.88 2.56 -39.44
N GLY A 527 44.53 2.38 -38.30
CA GLY A 527 45.23 3.40 -37.51
C GLY A 527 45.95 2.67 -36.38
N GLN A 528 47.25 2.91 -36.22
CA GLN A 528 48.16 2.19 -35.32
C GLN A 528 47.56 1.92 -33.93
N LEU A 529 47.36 0.64 -33.61
CA LEU A 529 46.96 0.16 -32.29
C LEU A 529 47.93 -0.96 -31.84
N PRO A 530 48.19 -1.09 -30.52
CA PRO A 530 49.17 -2.04 -29.98
C PRO A 530 48.74 -3.50 -30.17
N PRO A 531 49.67 -4.48 -30.10
CA PRO A 531 49.39 -5.86 -30.48
C PRO A 531 48.38 -6.52 -29.52
N SER A 532 47.30 -7.07 -30.09
CA SER A 532 46.36 -7.94 -29.38
C SER A 532 47.03 -9.28 -29.04
N PRO A 533 46.95 -9.77 -27.80
CA PRO A 533 47.28 -11.15 -27.51
C PRO A 533 46.15 -12.06 -27.99
N ALA A 534 46.51 -13.00 -28.86
CA ALA A 534 45.88 -14.29 -29.13
C ALA A 534 44.36 -14.35 -29.44
N ALA A 535 44.10 -14.66 -30.72
CA ALA A 535 43.07 -15.57 -31.22
C ALA A 535 42.19 -16.31 -30.19
N ASP A 536 40.87 -16.16 -30.27
CA ASP A 536 40.01 -17.31 -30.60
C ASP A 536 38.60 -16.91 -31.10
N GLN A 537 38.14 -17.78 -31.99
CA GLN A 537 36.86 -18.04 -32.65
C GLN A 537 35.62 -17.14 -32.40
N GLY A 538 35.05 -16.69 -33.52
CA GLY A 538 33.75 -16.01 -33.57
C GLY A 538 32.57 -16.95 -33.33
N GLY A 539 31.65 -16.49 -32.48
CA GLY A 539 30.28 -16.96 -32.36
C GLY A 539 29.34 -15.76 -32.36
N ARG A 540 28.20 -15.88 -33.04
CA ARG A 540 27.11 -14.90 -33.03
C ARG A 540 26.62 -14.69 -31.58
N PRO A 541 26.35 -13.45 -31.11
CA PRO A 541 25.75 -13.26 -29.80
C PRO A 541 24.40 -13.99 -29.73
N GLU A 542 24.18 -14.70 -28.62
CA GLU A 542 22.90 -15.32 -28.28
C GLU A 542 21.79 -14.28 -28.33
N MET A 543 20.66 -14.67 -28.91
CA MET A 543 19.43 -13.87 -28.92
C MET A 543 19.00 -13.62 -27.48
N ASP A 544 18.67 -12.37 -27.16
CA ASP A 544 18.12 -12.01 -25.86
C ASP A 544 16.73 -12.66 -25.71
N ILE A 545 16.39 -13.13 -24.51
CA ILE A 545 15.10 -13.81 -24.24
C ILE A 545 13.91 -12.89 -24.54
N ALA A 546 14.13 -11.57 -24.52
CA ALA A 546 13.14 -10.56 -24.89
C ALA A 546 12.74 -10.57 -26.39
N ASP A 547 13.55 -11.16 -27.27
CA ASP A 547 13.34 -11.18 -28.73
C ASP A 547 12.73 -12.50 -29.26
N VAL A 548 12.35 -13.45 -28.38
CA VAL A 548 11.69 -14.70 -28.79
C VAL A 548 10.19 -14.47 -28.97
N THR A 549 9.77 -14.04 -30.16
CA THR A 549 8.35 -13.78 -30.49
C THR A 549 7.69 -14.87 -31.35
N SER A 550 8.22 -16.09 -31.41
CA SER A 550 7.57 -17.19 -32.17
C SER A 550 7.79 -18.57 -31.55
N GLU A 551 6.69 -19.22 -31.17
CA GLU A 551 6.60 -20.67 -30.97
C GLU A 551 6.93 -21.36 -32.30
N GLY A 552 8.03 -22.10 -32.36
CA GLY A 552 8.42 -22.84 -33.56
C GLY A 552 9.91 -23.20 -33.70
N THR A 553 10.76 -22.86 -32.73
CA THR A 553 12.21 -23.15 -32.82
C THR A 553 12.73 -24.16 -31.81
N GLU A 554 11.86 -24.83 -31.05
CA GLU A 554 12.29 -25.95 -30.18
C GLU A 554 12.37 -27.30 -30.91
N ASP A 555 11.72 -27.46 -32.07
CA ASP A 555 11.81 -28.69 -32.89
C ASP A 555 13.01 -28.72 -33.87
N MET A 556 13.89 -27.71 -33.86
CA MET A 556 15.11 -27.67 -34.70
C MET A 556 16.42 -27.81 -33.89
N LYS A 557 16.36 -28.33 -32.66
CA LYS A 557 17.54 -28.69 -31.86
C LYS A 557 17.80 -30.19 -31.72
N ASP A 558 16.94 -31.05 -32.26
CA ASP A 558 17.08 -32.52 -32.23
C ASP A 558 17.29 -33.15 -33.63
N ALA A 559 17.87 -32.40 -34.57
CA ALA A 559 18.36 -32.95 -35.83
C ALA A 559 19.72 -32.33 -36.20
N ASP A 560 20.76 -32.81 -35.53
CA ASP A 560 22.10 -33.08 -36.12
C ASP A 560 22.92 -34.00 -35.21
#